data_AF-A0A6I4V1F8-F1
#
_entry.id   AF-A0A6I4V1F8-F1
#
_cell.length_a   1.000
_cell.length_b   1.000
_cell.length_c   1.000
_cell.angle_alpha   90.00
_cell.angle_beta   90.00
_cell.angle_gamma   90.00
#
_symmetry.space_group_name_H-M   'P 1'
#
loop_
_entity.id
_entity.type
_entity.pdbx_description
1 polymer ?
#
loop_
_entity_poly.entity_id
_entity_poly.type
_entity_poly.pdbx_seq_one_letter_code
_entity_poly.pdbx_strand_id
1 'polypeptide(L)'
;MIAAAAALLSLASLPAAEVVDNDRIKVTAHLGENASIRKHTKAHLMLRKLAKRACKGKGKPVSEGTLHLETMPVDGYPASQLVVSEYYRCIAD
;
A
#
# COMPACT_ATOMS: atom_id res chain seq x y z
N MET A 1 -6.43 0.33 41.08
CA MET A 1 -5.80 0.81 39.82
C MET A 1 -6.17 -0.20 38.74
N ILE A 2 -7.15 0.12 37.90
CA ILE A 2 -7.78 -0.87 37.00
C ILE A 2 -7.34 -0.61 35.56
N ALA A 3 -6.67 -1.63 35.02
CA ALA A 3 -6.51 -2.08 33.64
C ALA A 3 -6.53 -1.03 32.51
N ALA A 4 -5.35 -0.81 31.91
CA ALA A 4 -5.25 -0.29 30.56
C ALA A 4 -5.72 -1.35 29.56
N ALA A 5 -6.93 -1.17 29.02
CA ALA A 5 -7.41 -1.95 27.89
C ALA A 5 -6.70 -1.44 26.62
N ALA A 6 -5.65 -2.15 26.20
CA ALA A 6 -5.09 -2.00 24.86
C ALA A 6 -6.11 -2.57 23.87
N ALA A 7 -6.90 -1.69 23.26
CA ALA A 7 -7.74 -2.03 22.13
C ALA A 7 -6.82 -2.51 20.99
N LEU A 8 -6.82 -3.82 20.76
CA LEU A 8 -6.27 -4.45 19.56
C LEU A 8 -7.01 -3.86 18.36
N LEU A 9 -6.37 -2.90 17.70
CA LEU A 9 -6.81 -2.36 16.42
C LEU A 9 -6.85 -3.53 15.43
N SER A 10 -8.05 -3.99 15.09
CA SER A 10 -8.27 -4.80 13.90
C SER A 10 -7.71 -4.03 12.69
N LEU A 11 -6.55 -4.49 12.20
CA LEU A 11 -5.93 -4.04 10.96
C LEU A 11 -6.87 -4.43 9.80
N ALA A 12 -7.87 -3.59 9.54
CA ALA A 12 -8.57 -3.63 8.27
C ALA A 12 -7.53 -3.34 7.17
N SER A 13 -7.31 -4.31 6.28
CA SER A 13 -6.35 -4.29 5.19
C SER A 13 -6.66 -3.19 4.16
N LEU A 14 -6.34 -1.95 4.53
CA LEU A 14 -6.52 -0.77 3.72
C LEU A 14 -5.24 -0.49 2.93
N PRO A 15 -5.34 0.14 1.75
CA PRO A 15 -4.17 0.62 1.03
C PRO A 15 -3.34 1.52 1.94
N ALA A 16 -2.10 1.11 2.19
CA ALA A 16 -1.23 1.71 3.19
C ALA A 16 0.05 2.23 2.55
N ALA A 17 0.61 3.28 3.15
CA ALA A 17 1.97 3.72 2.90
C ALA A 17 2.78 3.43 4.17
N GLU A 18 3.84 2.65 4.03
CA GLU A 18 4.76 2.28 5.09
C GLU A 18 6.09 3.01 4.88
N VAL A 19 6.67 3.57 5.94
CA VAL A 19 7.97 4.21 5.89
C VAL A 19 9.04 3.13 6.08
N VAL A 20 9.88 2.94 5.07
CA VAL A 20 10.98 1.95 5.08
C VAL A 20 12.25 2.60 5.61
N ASP A 21 12.56 3.81 5.11
CA ASP A 21 13.69 4.64 5.52
C ASP A 21 13.28 6.13 5.53
N ASN A 22 14.21 7.03 5.90
CA ASN A 22 13.95 8.47 5.98
C ASN A 22 13.34 9.08 4.70
N ASP A 23 13.84 8.65 3.54
CA ASP A 23 13.40 9.05 2.21
C ASP A 23 12.63 7.96 1.46
N ARG A 24 12.56 6.72 1.97
CA ARG A 24 12.01 5.58 1.24
C ARG A 24 10.70 5.10 1.83
N ILE A 25 9.70 4.89 0.98
CA ILE A 25 8.37 4.43 1.36
C ILE A 25 7.97 3.21 0.52
N LYS A 26 7.22 2.29 1.12
CA LYS A 26 6.51 1.22 0.43
C LYS A 26 5.03 1.59 0.39
N VAL A 27 4.43 1.58 -0.78
CA VAL A 27 2.98 1.77 -0.94
C VAL A 27 2.34 0.48 -1.38
N THR A 28 1.18 0.18 -0.81
CA THR A 28 0.48 -1.09 -1.02
C THR A 28 -0.98 -0.83 -1.39
N ALA A 29 -1.49 -1.55 -2.39
CA ALA A 29 -2.88 -1.50 -2.84
C ALA A 29 -3.44 -2.91 -3.01
N HIS A 30 -4.70 -3.10 -2.63
CA HIS A 30 -5.40 -4.37 -2.69
C HIS A 30 -6.30 -4.42 -3.93
N LEU A 31 -6.16 -5.47 -4.73
CA LEU A 31 -6.99 -5.80 -5.88
C LEU A 31 -7.90 -6.97 -5.51
N GLY A 32 -9.21 -6.73 -5.47
CA GLY A 32 -10.20 -7.79 -5.26
C GLY A 32 -10.31 -8.78 -6.43
N GLU A 33 -9.85 -8.42 -7.62
CA GLU A 33 -9.96 -9.23 -8.83
C GLU A 33 -8.67 -9.14 -9.67
N ASN A 34 -7.96 -10.26 -9.80
CA ASN A 34 -6.69 -10.34 -10.55
C ASN A 34 -6.89 -10.34 -12.08
N ALA A 35 -8.04 -10.78 -12.60
CA ALA A 35 -8.24 -10.96 -14.04
C ALA A 35 -8.52 -9.66 -14.83
N SER A 36 -8.66 -8.50 -14.17
CA SER A 36 -9.13 -7.27 -14.81
C SER A 36 -8.02 -6.24 -15.04
N ILE A 37 -7.62 -6.03 -16.30
CA ILE A 37 -6.66 -4.97 -16.71
C ILE A 37 -7.05 -3.60 -16.12
N ARG A 38 -8.36 -3.28 -16.11
CA ARG A 38 -8.86 -2.02 -15.56
C ARG A 38 -8.57 -1.89 -14.06
N LYS A 39 -8.67 -2.99 -13.30
CA LYS A 39 -8.36 -3.01 -11.87
C LYS A 39 -6.85 -2.82 -11.66
N HIS A 40 -6.01 -3.48 -12.44
CA HIS A 40 -4.55 -3.29 -12.42
C HIS A 40 -4.14 -1.83 -12.66
N THR A 41 -4.68 -1.18 -13.69
CA THR A 41 -4.44 0.25 -13.95
C THR A 41 -4.89 1.11 -12.77
N LYS A 42 -6.05 0.80 -12.17
CA LYS A 42 -6.55 1.53 -11.00
C LYS A 42 -5.64 1.36 -9.79
N ALA A 43 -5.11 0.15 -9.53
CA ALA A 43 -4.15 -0.08 -8.46
C ALA A 43 -2.88 0.74 -8.67
N HIS A 44 -2.32 0.76 -9.89
CA HIS A 44 -1.13 1.58 -10.18
C HIS A 44 -1.36 3.07 -9.92
N LEU A 45 -2.52 3.59 -10.33
CA LEU A 45 -2.91 4.96 -10.02
C LEU A 45 -3.09 5.21 -8.52
N MET A 46 -3.57 4.22 -7.76
CA MET A 46 -3.67 4.30 -6.30
C MET A 46 -2.29 4.34 -5.64
N LEU A 47 -1.35 3.48 -6.05
CA LEU A 47 0.03 3.47 -5.55
C LEU A 47 0.69 4.85 -5.72
N ARG A 48 0.61 5.42 -6.92
CA ARG A 48 1.14 6.77 -7.19
C ARG A 48 0.50 7.86 -6.34
N LYS A 49 -0.83 7.78 -6.12
CA LYS A 49 -1.54 8.74 -5.25
C LYS A 49 -1.11 8.61 -3.78
N LEU A 50 -0.92 7.39 -3.29
CA LEU A 50 -0.42 7.14 -1.94
C LEU A 50 1.00 7.67 -1.79
N ALA A 51 1.87 7.40 -2.76
CA ALA A 51 3.25 7.87 -2.74
C ALA A 51 3.33 9.41 -2.71
N LYS A 52 2.51 10.10 -3.51
CA LYS A 52 2.39 11.56 -3.47
C LYS A 52 1.92 12.09 -2.12
N ARG A 53 0.98 11.41 -1.46
CA ARG A 53 0.51 11.81 -0.13
C ARG A 53 1.57 11.58 0.93
N ALA A 54 2.27 10.45 0.88
CA ALA A 54 3.31 10.09 1.84
C ALA A 54 4.57 10.96 1.70
N CYS A 55 4.94 11.37 0.48
CA CYS A 55 6.06 12.29 0.25
C CYS A 55 5.68 13.78 0.41
N LYS A 56 4.43 14.12 0.73
CA LYS A 56 4.00 15.52 0.87
C LYS A 56 4.84 16.22 1.95
N GLY A 57 5.48 17.32 1.58
CA GLY A 57 6.37 18.09 2.46
C GLY A 57 7.80 17.55 2.58
N LYS A 58 8.09 16.36 2.03
CA LYS A 58 9.45 15.80 1.93
C LYS A 58 10.05 15.95 0.53
N GLY A 59 9.21 15.96 -0.51
CA GLY A 59 9.64 16.09 -1.90
C GLY A 59 8.73 15.38 -2.91
N LYS A 60 9.22 15.16 -4.13
CA LYS A 60 8.52 14.40 -5.16
C LYS A 60 8.77 12.89 -4.99
N PRO A 61 7.73 12.05 -5.11
CA PRO A 61 7.91 10.60 -5.13
C PRO A 61 8.51 10.14 -6.46
N VAL A 62 9.60 9.39 -6.41
CA VAL A 62 10.24 8.72 -7.54
C VAL A 62 10.16 7.21 -7.33
N SER A 63 9.61 6.50 -8.32
CA SER A 63 9.44 5.04 -8.27
C SER A 63 10.78 4.33 -8.42
N GLU A 64 10.99 3.25 -7.67
CA GLU A 64 12.14 2.35 -7.83
C GLU A 64 11.92 1.29 -8.94
N GLY A 65 10.80 1.36 -9.66
CA GLY A 65 10.54 0.61 -10.89
C GLY A 65 10.07 -0.84 -10.72
N THR A 66 10.11 -1.40 -9.51
CA THR A 66 9.72 -2.79 -9.25
C THR A 66 8.35 -2.88 -8.57
N LEU A 67 7.43 -3.60 -9.22
CA LEU A 67 6.13 -3.97 -8.68
C LEU A 67 6.22 -5.34 -8.01
N HIS A 68 5.85 -5.41 -6.74
CA HIS A 68 5.74 -6.63 -5.96
C HIS A 68 4.30 -7.09 -5.92
N LEU A 69 4.07 -8.35 -6.26
CA LEU A 69 2.76 -8.98 -6.32
C LEU A 69 2.68 -10.09 -5.29
N GLU A 70 1.70 -10.00 -4.40
CA GLU A 70 1.44 -11.01 -3.38
C GLU A 70 -0.02 -11.43 -3.47
N THR A 71 -0.28 -12.73 -3.43
CA THR A 71 -1.64 -13.27 -3.46
C THR A 71 -2.02 -13.63 -2.03
N MET A 72 -2.93 -12.87 -1.42
CA MET A 72 -3.40 -13.10 -0.06
C MET A 72 -4.75 -13.82 -0.06
N PRO A 73 -4.93 -14.87 0.76
CA PRO A 73 -6.25 -15.42 1.01
C PRO A 73 -7.12 -14.38 1.70
N VAL A 74 -8.40 -14.34 1.34
CA VAL A 74 -9.39 -13.53 2.04
C VAL A 74 -10.35 -14.49 2.72
N ASP A 75 -10.37 -14.45 4.05
CA ASP A 75 -11.28 -15.29 4.82
C ASP A 75 -12.73 -15.05 4.37
N GLY A 76 -13.41 -16.14 3.99
CA GLY A 76 -14.81 -16.12 3.56
C GLY A 76 -15.06 -15.81 2.08
N TYR A 77 -14.02 -15.65 1.24
CA TYR A 77 -14.19 -15.46 -0.21
C TYR A 77 -13.39 -16.49 -1.02
N PRO A 78 -13.95 -17.05 -2.11
CA PRO A 78 -13.25 -18.03 -2.94
C PRO A 78 -12.12 -17.41 -3.79
N ALA A 79 -12.10 -16.08 -3.92
CA ALA A 79 -11.09 -15.36 -4.67
C ALA A 79 -10.01 -14.82 -3.74
N SER A 80 -8.76 -15.22 -3.98
CA SER A 80 -7.59 -14.60 -3.38
C SER A 80 -7.47 -13.13 -3.82
N GLN A 81 -7.16 -12.23 -2.89
CA GLN A 81 -6.85 -10.85 -3.22
C GLN A 81 -5.42 -10.75 -3.75
N LEU A 82 -5.23 -9.98 -4.82
CA LEU A 82 -3.90 -9.62 -5.27
C LEU A 82 -3.49 -8.32 -4.58
N VAL A 83 -2.45 -8.38 -3.77
CA VAL A 83 -1.81 -7.24 -3.15
C VAL A 83 -0.66 -6.79 -4.04
N VAL A 84 -0.66 -5.53 -4.41
CA VAL A 84 0.38 -4.92 -5.23
C VAL A 84 1.09 -3.88 -4.38
N SER A 85 2.42 -3.96 -4.33
CA SER A 85 3.23 -2.95 -3.66
C SER A 85 4.40 -2.49 -4.51
N GLU A 86 4.84 -1.27 -4.27
CA GLU A 86 5.96 -0.65 -4.98
C GLU A 86 6.69 0.28 -4.02
N TYR A 87 8.01 0.38 -4.17
CA TYR A 87 8.86 1.28 -3.40
C TYR A 87 9.05 2.61 -4.13
N TYR A 88 9.04 3.70 -3.36
CA TYR A 88 9.29 5.05 -3.83
C TYR A 88 10.30 5.76 -2.93
N ARG A 89 11.05 6.70 -3.51
CA ARG A 89 11.88 7.67 -2.78
C ARG A 89 11.28 9.06 -2.85
N CYS A 90 11.22 9.75 -1.72
CA CYS A 90 10.83 11.15 -1.63
C CYS A 90 12.09 12.00 -1.84
N ILE A 91 12.24 12.55 -3.05
CA ILE A 91 13.40 13.38 -3.40
C ILE A 91 13.00 14.84 -3.26
N ALA A 92 13.75 15.59 -2.45
CA ALA A 92 13.57 17.03 -2.30
C ALA A 92 13.63 17.72 -3.69
N ASP A 93 12.74 18.69 -3.88
CA ASP A 93 12.67 19.46 -5.13
C ASP A 93 13.87 20.38 -5.33
#